data_AF-A0A9W8CTN2-F1
#
_entry.id   AF-A0A9W8CTN2-F1
#
_cell.length_a   1.000
_cell.length_b   1.000
_cell.length_c   1.000
_cell.angle_alpha   90.00
_cell.angle_beta   90.00
_cell.angle_gamma   90.00
#
_symmetry.space_group_name_H-M   'P 1'
#
loop_
_entity.id
_entity.type
_entity.pdbx_description
1 polymer ?
#
loop_
_entity_poly.entity_id
_entity_poly.type
_entity_poly.pdbx_seq_one_letter_code
_entity_poly.pdbx_strand_id
1 'polypeptide(L)' 'MKAIGSGSYNDGSWAITRFFRNEIFSAEKFGANLGVMYGVGVFAGAVYFLENFGELLVQ' A
#
# COMPACT_ATOMS: atom_id res chain seq x y z
N MET A 1 -9.39 -22.71 33.84
CA MET A 1 -9.77 -21.48 33.12
C MET A 1 -9.26 -21.59 31.69
N LYS A 2 -10.14 -21.46 30.70
CA LYS A 2 -9.84 -21.58 29.27
C LYS A 2 -9.52 -20.20 28.72
N ALA A 3 -8.34 -20.04 28.13
CA ALA A 3 -8.07 -18.99 27.15
C ALA A 3 -7.42 -19.66 25.93
N ILE A 4 -8.28 -20.29 25.13
CA ILE A 4 -8.00 -20.52 23.71
C ILE A 4 -8.19 -19.15 23.06
N GLY A 5 -7.09 -18.59 22.56
CA GLY A 5 -7.07 -17.37 21.78
C GLY A 5 -5.97 -17.44 20.74
N SER A 6 -5.96 -18.52 19.97
CA SER A 6 -5.21 -18.62 18.71
C SER A 6 -5.82 -17.63 17.69
N GLY A 7 -5.50 -16.35 17.86
CA GLY A 7 -5.69 -15.35 16.83
C GLY A 7 -4.47 -15.40 15.94
N SER A 8 -4.59 -16.04 14.77
CA SER A 8 -3.67 -15.85 13.66
C SER A 8 -3.73 -14.37 13.30
N TYR A 9 -2.81 -13.57 13.86
CA TYR A 9 -2.70 -12.18 13.50
C TYR A 9 -2.24 -12.15 12.06
N ASN A 10 -3.11 -11.59 11.25
CA ASN A 10 -2.89 -11.25 9.86
C ASN A 10 -1.77 -10.19 9.81
N ASP A 11 -0.51 -10.62 9.99
CA ASP A 11 0.65 -9.76 10.25
C ASP A 11 0.81 -8.66 9.18
N GLY A 12 0.45 -8.97 7.92
CA GLY A 12 0.44 -8.00 6.83
C GLY A 12 -0.64 -6.92 6.94
N SER A 13 -1.84 -7.27 7.43
CA SER A 13 -2.94 -6.31 7.60
C SER A 13 -2.66 -5.33 8.75
N TRP A 14 -2.07 -5.83 9.84
CA TRP A 14 -1.66 -4.99 10.97
C TRP A 14 -0.50 -4.06 10.59
N ALA A 15 0.48 -4.55 9.82
CA ALA A 15 1.60 -3.75 9.32
C ALA A 15 1.16 -2.65 8.33
N ILE A 16 0.31 -2.99 7.36
CA ILE A 16 -0.26 -2.01 6.41
C ILE A 16 -1.08 -0.96 7.15
N THR A 17 -1.98 -1.38 8.04
CA THR A 17 -2.82 -0.43 8.80
C THR A 17 -1.99 0.52 9.67
N ARG A 18 -0.91 0.00 10.29
CA ARG A 18 0.03 0.82 11.06
C ARG A 18 0.81 1.79 10.18
N PHE A 19 1.25 1.38 9.00
CA PHE A 19 1.93 2.23 8.03
C PHE A 19 1.02 3.38 7.54
N PHE A 20 -0.22 3.10 7.16
CA PHE A 20 -1.14 4.18 6.77
C PHE A 20 -1.42 5.13 7.94
N ARG A 21 -1.63 4.63 9.16
CA ARG A 21 -1.90 5.46 10.34
C ARG A 21 -0.70 6.31 10.77
N ASN A 22 0.48 5.72 10.86
CA ASN A 22 1.64 6.34 11.49
C ASN A 22 2.55 7.05 10.48
N GLU A 23 2.57 6.61 9.23
CA GLU A 23 3.40 7.22 8.20
C GLU A 23 2.52 8.13 7.32
N ILE A 24 1.55 7.61 6.58
CA ILE A 24 0.76 8.41 5.61
C ILE A 24 -0.02 9.55 6.29
N PHE A 25 -0.68 9.29 7.41
CA PHE A 25 -1.49 10.30 8.12
C PHE A 25 -0.72 11.14 9.15
N SER A 26 0.58 10.91 9.34
CA SER A 26 1.38 11.80 10.19
C SER A 26 1.71 13.09 9.43
N ALA A 27 1.16 14.21 9.90
CA ALA A 27 1.37 15.51 9.26
C ALA A 27 2.85 15.94 9.23
N GLU A 28 3.65 15.47 10.20
CA GLU A 28 5.08 15.77 10.33
C GLU A 28 5.94 15.07 9.27
N LYS A 29 5.56 13.86 8.82
CA LYS A 29 6.27 13.12 7.76
C LYS A 29 5.59 13.21 6.40
N PHE A 30 4.51 13.99 6.29
CA PHE A 30 3.70 14.11 5.08
C PHE A 30 4.56 14.48 3.86
N GLY A 31 5.49 15.43 4.00
CA GLY A 31 6.41 15.83 2.92
C GLY A 31 7.28 14.69 2.38
N ALA A 32 7.80 13.82 3.25
CA ALA A 32 8.57 12.64 2.85
C ALA A 32 7.66 11.52 2.29
N ASN A 33 6.46 11.37 2.84
CA ASN A 33 5.52 10.32 2.45
C ASN A 33 4.73 10.64 1.17
N LEU A 34 4.69 11.91 0.74
CA LEU A 34 4.21 12.30 -0.59
C LEU A 34 4.98 11.61 -1.71
N GLY A 35 6.31 11.47 -1.57
CA GLY A 35 7.13 10.75 -2.54
C GLY A 35 6.75 9.27 -2.63
N VAL A 36 6.44 8.65 -1.50
CA VAL A 36 5.98 7.26 -1.44
C VAL A 36 4.60 7.11 -2.07
N MET A 37 3.64 7.99 -1.75
CA MET A 37 2.32 7.96 -2.38
C MET A 37 2.39 8.20 -3.89
N TYR A 38 3.23 9.14 -4.32
CA TYR A 38 3.45 9.42 -5.73
C TYR A 38 4.05 8.21 -6.44
N GLY A 39 5.10 7.59 -5.87
CA GLY A 39 5.72 6.38 -6.43
C GLY A 39 4.75 5.21 -6.54
N VAL A 40 3.98 4.94 -5.49
CA VAL A 40 2.94 3.89 -5.49
C VAL A 40 1.84 4.20 -6.51
N GLY A 41 1.42 5.46 -6.62
CA GLY A 41 0.40 5.90 -7.58
C GLY A 41 0.87 5.78 -9.02
N VAL A 42 2.08 6.24 -9.35
CA VAL A 42 2.67 6.10 -10.68
C VAL A 42 2.84 4.62 -11.05
N PHE A 43 3.33 3.81 -10.12
CA PHE A 43 3.49 2.38 -10.34
C PHE A 43 2.16 1.69 -10.64
N ALA A 44 1.15 1.89 -9.79
CA ALA A 44 -0.18 1.32 -10.01
C ALA A 44 -0.82 1.83 -11.32
N GLY A 45 -0.64 3.12 -11.63
CA GLY A 45 -1.11 3.72 -12.88
C GLY A 45 -0.42 3.11 -14.11
N ALA A 46 0.88 2.87 -14.04
CA ALA A 46 1.63 2.22 -15.12
C ALA A 46 1.19 0.76 -15.33
N VAL A 47 0.96 0.01 -14.25
CA VAL A 47 0.41 -1.36 -14.33
C VAL A 47 -0.96 -1.35 -14.99
N TYR A 48 -1.88 -0.51 -14.51
CA TYR A 48 -3.21 -0.37 -15.11
C TYR A 48 -3.13 0.03 -16.59
N PHE A 49 -2.25 0.97 -16.93
CA PHE A 49 -2.03 1.39 -18.31
C PHE A 49 -1.52 0.24 -19.18
N LEU A 50 -0.56 -0.55 -18.71
CA LEU A 50 -0.05 -1.73 -19.43
C LEU A 50 -1.10 -2.84 -19.55
N GLU A 51 -1.93 -3.06 -18.53
CA GLU A 51 -3.01 -4.06 -18.59
C GLU A 51 -4.08 -3.69 -19.62
N ASN A 52 -4.40 -2.40 -19.77
CA ASN A 52 -5.49 -1.95 -20.65
C ASN A 52 -5.02 -1.52 -22.04
N PHE A 53 -3.78 -1.07 -22.17
CA PHE A 53 -3.23 -0.52 -23.42
C PHE A 53 -1.94 -1.22 -23.86
N GLY A 54 -1.48 -2.25 -23.14
CA GLY A 54 -0.26 -3.00 -23.49
C GLY A 54 -0.31 -3.62 -24.88
N GLU A 55 -1.47 -4.13 -25.32
CA GLU A 55 -1.64 -4.64 -26.69
C GLU A 55 -1.45 -3.55 -27.76
N LEU A 56 -1.77 -2.28 -27.46
CA LEU A 56 -1.57 -1.15 -28.39
C LEU A 56 -0.10 -0.71 -28.48
N LEU A 57 0.73 -1.06 -27.50
CA LEU A 57 2.15 -0.68 -27.43
C LEU A 57 3.09 -1.74 -28.04
N VAL A 58 2.60 -2.96 -28.23
CA VAL A 58 3.36 -4.09 -28.81
C VAL A 58 3.26 -4.13 -30.35
N GLN A 59 2.53 -3.19 -30.93
CA GLN A 59 2.34 -3.04 -32.38
C GLN A 59 3.52 -2.34 -33.06
#